data_AF-A0AAX4IBE2-F1
#
_entry.id   AF-A0AAX4IBE2-F1
#
_cell.length_a   1.000
_cell.length_b   1.000
_cell.length_c   1.000
_cell.angle_alpha   90.00
_cell.angle_beta   90.00
_cell.angle_gamma   90.00
#
_symmetry.space_group_name_H-M   'P 1'
#
loop_
_entity.id
_entity.type
_entity.pdbx_description
1 polymer ?
#
loop_
_entity_poly.entity_id
_entity_poly.type
_entity_poly.pdbx_seq_one_letter_code
_entity_poly.pdbx_strand_id
1 'polypeptide(L)'
;MDKRRGEKTPKRVVIAVSRKSPHWAKAWVSGEELIALALRLMEEKHLISPNITTPNDPDAVKLLATERWDTRTYIVFDVFHDTYDTDTAHVPGEDDLPVISVFLSQKESAGIAGRPMANKVDSDIRALHNSTGPGSRPPFFVDHADGKVPFYPDPRTSCKPSTVFRWRGEKDNSWRIAHGSSALARTDKASYVTTIGR
;
A
#
# COMPACT_ATOMS: atom_id res chain seq x y z
N MET A 1 40.20 -7.84 11.58
CA MET A 1 39.50 -8.86 10.78
C MET A 1 38.09 -8.37 10.55
N ASP A 2 37.86 -7.59 9.49
CA ASP A 2 36.51 -7.18 9.10
C ASP A 2 35.81 -8.35 8.44
N LYS A 3 34.89 -8.99 9.18
CA LYS A 3 33.83 -9.78 8.56
C LYS A 3 33.08 -8.82 7.65
N ARG A 4 33.16 -9.04 6.32
CA ARG A 4 32.30 -8.36 5.34
C ARG A 4 30.85 -8.55 5.82
N ARG A 5 30.28 -7.56 6.51
CA ARG A 5 28.83 -7.43 6.65
C ARG A 5 28.33 -7.40 5.22
N GLY A 6 27.55 -8.40 4.81
CA GLY A 6 26.75 -8.26 3.61
C GLY A 6 26.02 -6.92 3.69
N GLU A 7 26.00 -6.19 2.58
CA GLU A 7 25.40 -4.87 2.51
C GLU A 7 23.93 -4.97 2.97
N LYS A 8 23.65 -4.36 4.13
CA LYS A 8 22.31 -4.34 4.72
C LYS A 8 21.52 -3.23 4.05
N THR A 9 20.93 -3.51 2.89
CA THR A 9 20.06 -2.55 2.22
C THR A 9 18.67 -2.55 2.86
N PRO A 10 18.14 -1.39 3.29
CA PRO A 10 16.78 -1.29 3.81
C PRO A 10 15.75 -1.83 2.80
N LYS A 11 14.79 -2.63 3.28
CA LYS A 11 13.67 -3.12 2.46
C LYS A 11 12.39 -3.09 3.28
N ARG A 12 11.28 -2.85 2.59
CA ARG A 12 9.95 -2.99 3.16
C ARG A 12 9.35 -4.33 2.75
N VAL A 13 8.70 -5.00 3.67
CA VAL A 13 8.09 -6.31 3.44
C VAL A 13 6.59 -6.20 3.71
N VAL A 14 5.78 -6.63 2.75
CA VAL A 14 4.34 -6.81 2.95
C VAL A 14 4.00 -8.30 2.95
N ILE A 15 3.42 -8.77 4.04
CA ILE A 15 2.82 -10.10 4.14
C ILE A 15 1.33 -9.95 3.87
N ALA A 16 0.84 -10.57 2.79
CA ALA A 16 -0.58 -10.64 2.48
C ALA A 16 -1.10 -12.04 2.81
N VAL A 17 -1.84 -12.14 3.92
CA VAL A 17 -2.44 -13.39 4.40
C VAL A 17 -3.87 -13.49 3.89
N SER A 18 -4.14 -14.50 3.07
CA SER A 18 -5.48 -14.82 2.58
C SER A 18 -6.27 -15.62 3.61
N ARG A 19 -7.60 -15.46 3.62
CA ARG A 19 -8.52 -16.30 4.42
C ARG A 19 -8.41 -17.80 4.16
N LYS A 20 -7.83 -18.20 3.02
CA LYS A 20 -7.56 -19.62 2.68
C LYS A 20 -6.26 -20.15 3.28
N SER A 21 -5.45 -19.30 3.90
CA SER A 21 -4.18 -19.70 4.52
C SER A 21 -4.42 -20.40 5.85
N PRO A 22 -3.63 -21.45 6.20
CA PRO A 22 -3.62 -21.99 7.56
C PRO A 22 -3.21 -20.95 8.62
N HIS A 23 -2.55 -19.87 8.19
CA HIS A 23 -2.07 -18.78 9.04
C HIS A 23 -3.12 -17.70 9.31
N TRP A 24 -4.31 -17.78 8.68
CA TRP A 24 -5.34 -16.73 8.75
C TRP A 24 -5.71 -16.33 10.18
N ALA A 25 -5.98 -17.32 11.03
CA ALA A 25 -6.39 -17.08 12.43
C ALA A 25 -5.30 -16.38 13.25
N LYS A 26 -4.03 -16.64 12.92
CA LYS A 26 -2.87 -16.06 13.60
C LYS A 26 -2.51 -14.68 13.08
N ALA A 27 -2.84 -14.36 11.83
CA ALA A 27 -2.38 -13.13 11.18
C ALA A 27 -2.74 -11.84 11.92
N TRP A 28 -3.90 -11.81 12.58
CA TRP A 28 -4.32 -10.66 13.37
C TRP A 28 -3.84 -10.72 14.83
N VAL A 29 -3.69 -11.92 15.40
CA VAL A 29 -3.42 -12.12 16.84
C VAL A 29 -1.91 -12.19 17.13
N SER A 30 -1.14 -12.74 16.20
CA SER A 30 0.29 -13.06 16.35
C SER A 30 1.03 -12.74 15.05
N GLY A 31 1.15 -11.44 14.74
CA GLY A 31 1.84 -10.96 13.54
C GLY A 31 3.33 -11.33 13.51
N GLU A 32 3.99 -11.37 14.67
CA GLU A 32 5.42 -11.70 14.82
C GLU A 32 5.77 -13.11 14.32
N GLU A 33 4.90 -14.10 14.55
CA GLU A 33 5.08 -15.46 14.01
C GLU A 33 5.12 -15.45 12.47
N LEU A 34 4.33 -14.58 11.84
CA LEU A 34 4.30 -14.46 10.39
C LEU A 34 5.48 -13.67 9.84
N ILE A 35 6.02 -12.72 10.60
CA ILE A 35 7.30 -12.07 10.28
C ILE A 35 8.41 -13.13 10.26
N ALA A 36 8.47 -14.02 11.25
CA ALA A 36 9.44 -15.10 11.27
C ALA A 36 9.33 -16.04 10.06
N LEU A 37 8.09 -16.39 9.67
CA LEU A 37 7.84 -17.18 8.46
C LEU A 37 8.26 -16.43 7.19
N ALA A 38 7.93 -15.14 7.08
CA ALA A 38 8.29 -14.31 5.95
C ALA A 38 9.82 -14.18 5.79
N LEU A 39 10.55 -13.95 6.89
CA LEU A 39 12.01 -13.90 6.88
C LEU A 39 12.62 -15.20 6.35
N ARG A 40 12.16 -16.36 6.84
CA ARG A 40 12.61 -17.67 6.33
C ARG A 40 12.36 -17.84 4.84
N LEU A 41 11.13 -17.55 4.38
CA LEU A 41 10.78 -17.63 2.95
C LEU A 41 11.64 -16.70 2.09
N MET A 42 11.97 -15.51 2.59
CA MET A 42 12.80 -14.54 1.87
C MET A 42 14.27 -14.97 1.81
N GLU A 43 14.81 -15.58 2.87
CA GLU A 43 16.16 -16.18 2.87
C GLU A 43 16.26 -17.35 1.89
N GLU A 44 15.29 -18.27 1.92
CA GLU A 44 15.20 -19.42 0.99
C GLU A 44 15.15 -18.98 -0.48
N LYS A 45 14.53 -17.83 -0.76
CA LYS A 45 14.43 -17.23 -2.10
C LYS A 45 15.58 -16.28 -2.43
N HIS A 46 16.57 -16.14 -1.55
CA HIS A 46 17.71 -15.23 -1.69
C HIS A 46 17.30 -13.76 -1.93
N LEU A 47 16.16 -13.35 -1.36
CA LEU A 47 15.65 -11.97 -1.46
C LEU A 47 16.32 -11.04 -0.44
N ILE A 48 16.90 -11.61 0.61
CA ILE A 48 17.67 -10.92 1.65
C ILE A 48 18.93 -11.74 1.97
N SER A 49 19.90 -11.09 2.62
CA SER A 49 21.09 -11.79 3.10
C SER A 49 20.73 -12.85 4.15
N PRO A 50 21.36 -14.03 4.10
CA PRO A 50 21.11 -15.07 5.08
C PRO A 50 21.62 -14.66 6.47
N ASN A 51 20.98 -15.20 7.51
CA ASN A 51 21.25 -14.99 8.94
C ASN A 51 20.55 -13.76 9.56
N ILE A 52 19.39 -13.32 9.06
CA ILE A 52 18.50 -12.48 9.87
C ILE A 52 17.89 -13.38 10.94
N THR A 53 18.59 -13.54 12.07
CA THR A 53 18.38 -14.72 12.92
C THR A 53 17.22 -14.57 13.88
N THR A 54 16.66 -13.38 14.06
CA THR A 54 15.56 -13.17 15.01
C THR A 54 14.59 -12.07 14.57
N PRO A 55 13.28 -12.37 14.47
CA PRO A 55 12.22 -11.36 14.35
C PRO A 55 12.23 -10.34 15.50
N ASN A 56 12.86 -10.71 16.62
CA ASN A 56 12.96 -9.93 17.85
C ASN A 56 14.22 -9.06 17.93
N ASP A 57 15.00 -8.95 16.85
CA ASP A 57 16.05 -7.93 16.76
C ASP A 57 15.40 -6.62 16.28
N PRO A 58 15.07 -5.68 17.19
CA PRO A 58 14.39 -4.43 16.82
C PRO A 58 15.26 -3.53 15.93
N ASP A 59 16.58 -3.74 15.94
CA ASP A 59 17.52 -3.01 15.08
C ASP A 59 17.54 -3.60 13.66
N ALA A 60 17.07 -4.83 13.47
CA ALA A 60 16.98 -5.49 12.18
C ALA A 60 15.57 -5.49 11.60
N VAL A 61 14.53 -5.53 12.42
CA VAL A 61 13.12 -5.68 12.02
C VAL A 61 12.25 -4.66 12.73
N LYS A 62 11.51 -3.85 11.96
CA LYS A 62 10.61 -2.83 12.48
C LYS A 62 9.19 -3.05 11.95
N LEU A 63 8.30 -3.54 12.81
CA LEU A 63 6.88 -3.66 12.46
C LEU A 63 6.26 -2.27 12.28
N LEU A 64 5.66 -2.03 11.12
CA LEU A 64 5.04 -0.75 10.76
C LEU A 64 3.54 -0.76 10.93
N ALA A 65 2.87 -1.77 10.36
CA ALA A 65 1.42 -1.83 10.36
C ALA A 65 0.89 -3.26 10.29
N THR A 66 -0.26 -3.48 10.90
CA THR A 66 -1.12 -4.63 10.67
C THR A 66 -2.52 -4.13 10.32
N GLU A 67 -2.98 -4.45 9.12
CA GLU A 67 -4.32 -4.10 8.63
C GLU A 67 -5.14 -5.35 8.35
N ARG A 68 -6.30 -5.47 8.98
CA ARG A 68 -7.23 -6.59 8.76
C ARG A 68 -8.41 -6.16 7.91
N TRP A 69 -8.71 -6.95 6.90
CA TRP A 69 -9.87 -6.85 6.02
C TRP A 69 -10.64 -8.18 6.02
N ASP A 70 -11.85 -8.22 5.46
CA ASP A 70 -12.70 -9.43 5.47
C ASP A 70 -12.06 -10.66 4.82
N THR A 71 -11.19 -10.45 3.84
CA THR A 71 -10.59 -11.52 3.02
C THR A 71 -9.08 -11.60 3.13
N ARG A 72 -8.44 -10.56 3.68
CA ARG A 72 -6.98 -10.41 3.74
C ARG A 72 -6.53 -9.70 5.01
N THR A 73 -5.41 -10.15 5.57
CA THR A 73 -4.67 -9.40 6.59
C THR A 73 -3.33 -9.03 6.00
N TYR A 74 -2.96 -7.76 6.11
CA TYR A 74 -1.69 -7.23 5.67
C TYR A 74 -0.83 -6.92 6.88
N ILE A 75 0.40 -7.42 6.89
CA ILE A 75 1.42 -7.08 7.90
C ILE A 75 2.57 -6.44 7.14
N VAL A 76 2.95 -5.23 7.52
CA VAL A 76 4.03 -4.47 6.89
C VAL A 76 5.13 -4.23 7.90
N PHE A 77 6.35 -4.59 7.55
CA PHE A 77 7.52 -4.35 8.38
C PHE A 77 8.73 -4.01 7.53
N ASP A 78 9.66 -3.25 8.09
CA ASP A 78 10.93 -2.95 7.44
C ASP A 78 12.02 -3.86 7.98
N VAL A 79 12.96 -4.21 7.10
CA VAL A 79 14.21 -4.88 7.45
C VAL A 79 15.38 -3.96 7.14
N PHE A 80 16.36 -3.93 8.05
CA PHE A 80 17.56 -3.11 7.95
C PHE A 80 17.30 -1.61 7.79
N HIS A 81 16.21 -1.09 8.36
CA HIS A 81 15.84 0.32 8.27
C HIS A 81 16.11 1.07 9.58
N ASP A 82 17.39 1.31 9.84
CA ASP A 82 17.89 2.03 11.02
C ASP A 82 17.61 3.54 10.96
N THR A 83 17.49 4.11 9.77
CA THR A 83 17.24 5.54 9.54
C THR A 83 15.75 5.95 9.48
N TYR A 84 14.82 5.05 9.82
CA TYR A 84 13.38 5.34 9.73
C TYR A 84 13.00 6.54 10.61
N ASP A 85 12.49 7.60 9.99
CA ASP A 85 12.04 8.81 10.67
C ASP A 85 10.51 8.93 10.63
N THR A 86 9.89 8.74 11.79
CA THR A 86 8.44 8.79 11.97
C THR A 86 7.82 10.17 11.72
N ASP A 87 8.63 11.23 11.81
CA ASP A 87 8.15 12.59 11.62
C ASP A 87 8.10 12.94 10.13
N THR A 88 8.94 12.33 9.30
CA THR A 88 8.94 12.51 7.83
C THR A 88 8.30 11.37 7.05
N ALA A 89 8.06 10.20 7.65
CA ALA A 89 7.48 9.00 7.00
C ALA A 89 6.07 9.18 6.38
N HIS A 90 5.46 10.35 6.48
CA HIS A 90 4.20 10.71 5.82
C HIS A 90 4.41 11.51 4.52
N VAL A 91 5.62 12.01 4.28
CA VAL A 91 6.01 12.82 3.12
C VAL A 91 6.35 11.89 1.95
N PRO A 92 5.77 12.11 0.75
CA PRO A 92 6.08 11.29 -0.42
C PRO A 92 7.58 11.30 -0.77
N GLY A 93 8.18 10.13 -0.93
CA GLY A 93 9.57 9.97 -1.39
C GLY A 93 10.64 9.99 -0.29
N GLU A 94 10.32 10.38 0.94
CA GLU A 94 11.28 10.39 2.05
C GLU A 94 11.55 8.99 2.63
N ASP A 95 10.55 8.11 2.59
CA ASP A 95 10.57 6.79 3.27
C ASP A 95 10.11 5.65 2.32
N ASP A 96 10.31 5.84 1.02
CA ASP A 96 9.93 4.89 -0.02
C ASP A 96 11.05 3.85 -0.18
N LEU A 97 10.73 2.58 0.06
CA LEU A 97 11.70 1.49 0.06
C LEU A 97 11.38 0.46 -1.04
N PRO A 98 12.39 -0.28 -1.55
CA PRO A 98 12.13 -1.47 -2.33
C PRO A 98 11.27 -2.46 -1.53
N VAL A 99 10.12 -2.85 -2.10
CA VAL A 99 9.17 -3.73 -1.43
C VAL A 99 9.37 -5.19 -1.84
N ILE A 100 9.39 -6.09 -0.85
CA ILE A 100 9.22 -7.53 -1.01
C ILE A 100 7.78 -7.89 -0.64
N SER A 101 7.14 -8.70 -1.49
CA SER A 101 5.82 -9.25 -1.22
C SER A 101 5.92 -10.71 -0.78
N VAL A 102 5.25 -11.05 0.31
CA VAL A 102 5.07 -12.41 0.81
C VAL A 102 3.58 -12.73 0.79
N PHE A 103 3.18 -13.74 0.03
CA PHE A 103 1.78 -14.18 -0.04
C PHE A 103 1.61 -15.47 0.73
N LEU A 104 0.77 -15.42 1.76
CA LEU A 104 0.37 -16.60 2.53
C LEU A 104 -1.07 -16.94 2.15
N SER A 105 -1.26 -17.96 1.33
CA SER A 105 -2.56 -18.47 0.90
C SER A 105 -2.59 -19.99 1.07
N GLN A 106 -3.25 -20.73 0.16
CA GLN A 106 -3.08 -22.18 0.06
C GLN A 106 -1.64 -22.60 -0.27
N LYS A 107 -0.91 -21.71 -0.94
CA LYS A 107 0.52 -21.81 -1.20
C LYS A 107 1.20 -20.56 -0.67
N GLU A 108 2.44 -20.72 -0.23
CA GLU A 108 3.30 -19.65 0.25
C GLU A 108 4.23 -19.22 -0.89
N SER A 109 4.42 -17.92 -1.06
CA SER A 109 5.38 -17.39 -2.02
C SER A 109 5.97 -16.06 -1.55
N ALA A 110 7.18 -15.76 -2.01
CA ALA A 110 7.86 -14.50 -1.77
C ALA A 110 8.52 -14.02 -3.06
N GLY A 111 8.56 -12.70 -3.28
CA GLY A 111 9.19 -12.10 -4.44
C GLY A 111 9.28 -10.59 -4.33
N ILE A 112 10.18 -10.00 -5.13
CA ILE A 112 10.29 -8.54 -5.27
C ILE A 112 8.96 -8.01 -5.84
N ALA A 113 8.38 -7.02 -5.18
CA ALA A 113 7.15 -6.42 -5.62
C ALA A 113 7.40 -5.53 -6.85
N GLY A 114 6.49 -5.58 -7.82
CA GLY A 114 6.49 -4.62 -8.92
C GLY A 114 6.14 -3.21 -8.42
N ARG A 115 6.54 -2.18 -9.19
CA ARG A 115 6.32 -0.76 -8.85
C ARG A 115 4.89 -0.43 -8.38
N PRO A 116 3.80 -0.93 -9.01
CA PRO A 116 2.46 -0.60 -8.55
C PRO A 116 2.17 -1.06 -7.12
N MET A 117 2.65 -2.26 -6.75
CA MET A 117 2.47 -2.79 -5.40
C MET A 117 3.36 -2.06 -4.40
N ALA A 118 4.62 -1.78 -4.77
CA ALA A 118 5.54 -1.03 -3.92
C ALA A 118 4.98 0.36 -3.60
N ASN A 119 4.60 1.12 -4.63
CA ASN A 119 4.00 2.44 -4.49
C ASN A 119 2.72 2.41 -3.63
N LYS A 120 1.91 1.36 -3.75
CA LYS A 120 0.70 1.21 -2.94
C LYS A 120 1.06 1.03 -1.46
N VAL A 121 1.96 0.10 -1.15
CA VAL A 121 2.38 -0.16 0.24
C VAL A 121 2.96 1.10 0.89
N ASP A 122 3.87 1.79 0.20
CA ASP A 122 4.46 3.03 0.72
C ASP A 122 3.39 4.13 0.88
N SER A 123 2.45 4.23 -0.05
CA SER A 123 1.33 5.18 0.06
C SER A 123 0.40 4.86 1.23
N ASP A 124 0.13 3.60 1.51
CA ASP A 124 -0.73 3.17 2.61
C ASP A 124 -0.06 3.49 3.96
N ILE A 125 1.24 3.21 4.12
CA ILE A 125 2.01 3.57 5.33
C ILE A 125 2.02 5.08 5.56
N ARG A 126 2.24 5.89 4.50
CA ARG A 126 2.12 7.35 4.59
C ARG A 126 0.73 7.78 5.02
N ALA A 127 -0.31 7.14 4.48
CA ALA A 127 -1.70 7.44 4.84
C ALA A 127 -2.00 7.11 6.31
N LEU A 128 -1.44 6.03 6.86
CA LEU A 128 -1.56 5.69 8.28
C LEU A 128 -0.94 6.78 9.15
N HIS A 129 0.31 7.18 8.89
CA HIS A 129 0.95 8.30 9.60
C HIS A 129 0.13 9.60 9.49
N ASN A 130 -0.38 9.90 8.30
CA ASN A 130 -1.23 11.07 8.10
C ASN A 130 -2.54 10.98 8.86
N SER A 131 -3.14 9.80 9.00
CA SER A 131 -4.45 9.64 9.63
C SER A 131 -4.36 9.63 11.16
N THR A 132 -3.24 9.15 11.73
CA THR A 132 -3.07 9.02 13.18
C THR A 132 -2.48 10.25 13.87
N GLY A 133 -1.95 11.21 13.11
CA GLY A 133 -1.61 12.53 13.64
C GLY A 133 -0.14 12.74 13.99
N PRO A 134 0.24 13.99 14.33
CA PRO A 134 1.61 14.31 14.71
C PRO A 134 2.05 13.48 15.92
N GLY A 135 3.30 13.02 15.94
CA GLY A 135 3.81 12.21 17.05
C GLY A 135 3.33 10.75 17.07
N SER A 136 2.45 10.34 16.16
CA SER A 136 2.08 8.94 15.99
C SER A 136 3.30 8.08 15.62
N ARG A 137 3.33 6.85 16.13
CA ARG A 137 4.43 5.91 15.92
C ARG A 137 3.87 4.53 15.56
N PRO A 138 4.51 3.79 14.63
CA PRO A 138 4.20 2.38 14.43
C PRO A 138 4.54 1.55 15.69
N PRO A 139 3.97 0.34 15.83
CA PRO A 139 3.10 -0.33 14.87
C PRO A 139 1.65 0.18 14.88
N PHE A 140 1.09 0.43 13.70
CA PHE A 140 -0.33 0.77 13.53
C PHE A 140 -1.18 -0.51 13.42
N PHE A 141 -2.30 -0.56 14.15
CA PHE A 141 -3.26 -1.67 14.06
C PHE A 141 -4.60 -1.15 13.57
N VAL A 142 -5.04 -1.59 12.40
CA VAL A 142 -6.26 -1.11 11.75
C VAL A 142 -7.16 -2.29 11.38
N ASP A 143 -8.39 -2.27 11.86
CA ASP A 143 -9.38 -3.31 11.58
C ASP A 143 -10.53 -2.75 10.72
N HIS A 144 -10.53 -3.15 9.45
CA HIS A 144 -11.57 -2.88 8.46
C HIS A 144 -12.58 -4.03 8.32
N ALA A 145 -12.37 -5.16 9.01
CA ALA A 145 -13.23 -6.32 8.86
C ALA A 145 -14.61 -6.09 9.49
N ASP A 146 -15.57 -6.90 9.06
CA ASP A 146 -16.93 -6.95 9.62
C ASP A 146 -17.67 -5.60 9.49
N GLY A 147 -17.39 -4.86 8.41
CA GLY A 147 -18.00 -3.55 8.13
C GLY A 147 -17.48 -2.42 9.02
N LYS A 148 -16.40 -2.63 9.78
CA LYS A 148 -15.76 -1.58 10.57
C LYS A 148 -15.16 -0.53 9.67
N VAL A 149 -15.48 0.72 9.96
CA VAL A 149 -14.80 1.88 9.39
C VAL A 149 -13.87 2.42 10.48
N PRO A 150 -12.54 2.35 10.30
CA PRO A 150 -11.61 2.88 11.29
C PRO A 150 -11.85 4.36 11.54
N PHE A 151 -11.84 4.73 12.82
CA PHE A 151 -11.89 6.11 13.23
C PHE A 151 -10.48 6.63 13.49
N TYR A 152 -10.15 7.76 12.86
CA TYR A 152 -8.85 8.40 12.95
C TYR A 152 -9.01 9.73 13.68
N PRO A 153 -8.62 9.82 14.96
CA PRO A 153 -9.01 10.94 15.82
C PRO A 153 -8.28 12.25 15.48
N ASP A 154 -7.13 12.18 14.82
CA ASP A 154 -6.26 13.35 14.64
C ASP A 154 -5.46 13.27 13.33
N PRO A 155 -6.04 13.57 12.15
CA PRO A 155 -5.27 13.52 10.91
C PRO A 155 -4.27 14.70 10.79
N ARG A 156 -2.98 14.42 10.51
CA ARG A 156 -1.89 15.41 10.26
C ARG A 156 -2.25 16.39 9.17
N THR A 157 -2.77 15.88 8.06
CA THR A 157 -3.37 16.69 7.01
C THR A 157 -4.86 16.74 7.30
N SER A 158 -5.33 17.81 7.94
CA SER A 158 -6.76 18.13 7.94
C SER A 158 -7.21 18.09 6.48
N CYS A 159 -8.20 17.24 6.13
CA CYS A 159 -8.93 17.44 4.90
C CYS A 159 -9.31 18.93 4.88
N LYS A 160 -8.73 19.73 3.98
CA LYS A 160 -9.34 21.02 3.67
C LYS A 160 -10.77 20.65 3.31
N PRO A 161 -11.79 21.17 4.00
CA PRO A 161 -13.16 20.80 3.70
C PRO A 161 -13.35 21.10 2.23
N SER A 162 -13.55 20.04 1.43
CA SER A 162 -13.95 20.19 0.04
C SER A 162 -15.18 21.08 0.08
N THR A 163 -15.09 22.25 -0.55
CA THR A 163 -16.21 23.17 -0.72
C THR A 163 -17.45 22.36 -0.98
N VAL A 164 -18.40 22.40 -0.06
CA VAL A 164 -19.66 21.67 -0.15
C VAL A 164 -20.29 22.05 -1.48
N PHE A 165 -20.24 21.14 -2.45
CA PHE A 165 -21.05 21.24 -3.67
C PHE A 165 -22.49 21.05 -3.20
N ARG A 166 -23.14 22.18 -2.92
CA ARG A 166 -24.55 22.27 -2.62
C ARG A 166 -25.30 21.86 -3.89
N TRP A 167 -25.74 20.61 -3.94
CA TRP A 167 -26.73 20.16 -4.90
C TRP A 167 -28.03 20.96 -4.68
N ARG A 168 -28.22 22.00 -5.49
CA ARG A 168 -29.53 22.59 -5.73
C ARG A 168 -30.01 21.95 -7.03
N GLY A 169 -31.00 21.09 -6.92
CA GLY A 169 -31.62 20.46 -8.08
C GLY A 169 -32.23 21.55 -8.97
N GLU A 170 -31.79 21.60 -10.21
CA GLU A 170 -32.54 22.24 -11.27
C GLU A 170 -32.24 21.51 -12.57
N LYS A 171 -33.32 21.24 -13.29
CA LYS A 171 -33.38 20.52 -14.55
C LYS A 171 -32.50 21.25 -15.57
N ASP A 172 -31.70 20.53 -16.34
CA ASP A 172 -31.78 20.60 -17.81
C ASP A 172 -30.70 19.74 -18.50
N ASN A 173 -31.20 19.04 -19.52
CA ASN A 173 -30.47 18.34 -20.56
C ASN A 173 -29.60 19.34 -21.35
N SER A 174 -28.28 19.21 -21.33
CA SER A 174 -27.48 19.47 -22.55
C SER A 174 -26.09 18.85 -22.47
N TRP A 175 -25.74 18.11 -23.53
CA TRP A 175 -24.41 17.58 -23.79
C TRP A 175 -23.65 18.54 -24.74
N ARG A 176 -22.34 18.69 -24.48
CA ARG A 176 -21.31 19.46 -25.24
C ARG A 176 -21.32 20.97 -24.93
N ILE A 177 -20.18 21.65 -24.80
CA ILE A 177 -19.23 21.97 -25.87
C ILE A 177 -17.76 22.00 -25.37
N ALA A 178 -16.88 21.45 -26.21
CA ALA A 178 -15.45 21.72 -26.22
C ALA A 178 -15.13 22.97 -27.06
N HIS A 179 -14.20 23.81 -26.59
CA HIS A 179 -13.41 24.75 -27.40
C HIS A 179 -11.94 24.51 -27.01
N GLY A 180 -10.95 24.31 -27.89
CA GLY A 180 -10.86 24.50 -29.33
C GLY A 180 -9.69 25.45 -29.65
N SER A 181 -8.55 24.94 -30.09
CA SER A 181 -7.50 25.64 -30.86
C SER A 181 -6.46 24.59 -31.30
N SER A 182 -5.96 24.46 -32.52
CA SER A 182 -6.02 25.22 -33.77
C SER A 182 -5.50 24.26 -34.87
N ALA A 183 -6.19 24.14 -36.02
CA ALA A 183 -5.57 23.90 -37.32
C ALA A 183 -6.64 23.99 -38.43
N LEU A 184 -6.41 24.89 -39.39
CA LEU A 184 -7.20 25.08 -40.61
C LEU A 184 -6.98 23.98 -41.65
N ALA A 185 -8.06 23.61 -42.35
CA ALA A 185 -8.23 23.46 -43.81
C ALA A 185 -9.22 22.30 -44.11
N ARG A 186 -10.45 22.59 -44.60
CA ARG A 186 -10.89 22.50 -46.02
C ARG A 186 -10.61 21.11 -46.62
N THR A 187 -11.55 20.33 -47.19
CA THR A 187 -12.82 20.58 -47.90
C THR A 187 -13.56 19.25 -48.11
N ASP A 188 -14.88 19.35 -48.35
CA ASP A 188 -15.68 18.57 -49.30
C ASP A 188 -16.23 17.15 -48.99
N LYS A 189 -17.58 17.14 -48.95
CA LYS A 189 -18.53 16.30 -49.71
C LYS A 189 -19.05 14.96 -49.14
N ALA A 190 -20.35 15.02 -48.86
CA ALA A 190 -21.44 14.18 -49.38
C ALA A 190 -21.65 12.75 -48.83
N SER A 191 -22.80 12.63 -48.13
CA SER A 191 -23.91 11.68 -48.32
C SER A 191 -23.63 10.18 -48.47
N TYR A 192 -24.23 9.34 -47.60
CA TYR A 192 -25.43 8.55 -47.94
C TYR A 192 -26.00 7.86 -46.68
N VAL A 193 -27.33 7.86 -46.62
CA VAL A 193 -28.20 7.09 -45.71
C VAL A 193 -28.49 5.74 -46.36
N THR A 194 -28.63 4.65 -45.60
CA THR A 194 -29.77 3.67 -45.68
C THR A 194 -29.67 2.59 -44.58
N THR A 195 -30.64 2.67 -43.67
CA THR A 195 -31.55 1.65 -43.11
C THR A 195 -31.10 0.19 -42.92
N ILE A 196 -31.31 -0.26 -41.68
CA ILE A 196 -31.34 -1.65 -41.20
C ILE A 196 -32.77 -2.21 -41.40
N GLY A 197 -32.89 -3.38 -42.01
CA GLY A 197 -34.10 -4.19 -42.07
C GLY A 197 -33.91 -5.49 -41.29
N ARG A 198 -34.87 -5.74 -40.39
CA ARG A 198 -35.13 -6.88 -39.49
C ARG A 198 -34.50 -8.24 -39.80
#